data_AF-A0A915KCU9-F1
#
_entry.id   AF-A0A915KCU9-F1
#
_cell.length_a   1.000
_cell.length_b   1.000
_cell.length_c   1.000
_cell.angle_alpha   90.00
_cell.angle_beta   90.00
_cell.angle_gamma   90.00
#
_symmetry.space_group_name_H-M   'P 1'
#
loop_
_entity.id
_entity.type
_entity.pdbx_description
1 polymer ?
#
loop_
_entity_poly.entity_id
_entity_poly.type
_entity_poly.pdbx_seq_one_letter_code
_entity_poly.pdbx_strand_id
1 'polypeptide(L)' 'YVSEVVIGAPYIVGADVLDYFKIDFVCHGARTGIPAPSLNDNQDPYAEPKRRGIFRLVDSRNDMTTEKIVERIIEHR' A
#
# COMPACT_ATOMS: atom_id res chain seq x y z
N TYR A 1 4.19 13.04 -5.04
CA TYR A 1 5.60 13.23 -5.43
C TYR A 1 6.25 11.88 -5.59
N VAL A 2 7.08 11.68 -6.61
CA VAL A 2 7.72 10.39 -6.95
C VAL A 2 9.04 10.66 -7.64
N SER A 3 10.11 9.96 -7.23
CA SER A 3 11.42 9.99 -7.90
C SER A 3 11.63 8.78 -8.81
N GLU A 4 11.18 7.60 -8.37
CA GLU A 4 11.35 6.32 -9.08
C GLU A 4 10.13 5.41 -8.92
N VAL A 5 10.00 4.43 -9.81
CA VAL A 5 8.89 3.46 -9.83
C VAL A 5 9.44 2.05 -10.04
N VAL A 6 8.94 1.09 -9.27
CA VAL A 6 9.19 -0.34 -9.47
C VAL A 6 8.05 -0.94 -10.30
N ILE A 7 8.33 -1.36 -11.53
CA ILE A 7 7.34 -1.99 -12.42
C ILE A 7 7.27 -3.49 -12.07
N GLY A 8 6.07 -3.98 -11.77
CA GLY A 8 5.87 -5.37 -11.36
C GLY A 8 6.32 -5.66 -9.93
N ALA A 9 6.16 -4.68 -9.03
CA ALA A 9 6.46 -4.87 -7.62
C ALA A 9 5.63 -6.03 -7.02
N PRO A 10 6.22 -6.86 -6.15
CA PRO A 10 5.50 -7.92 -5.48
C PRO A 10 4.44 -7.33 -4.53
N TYR A 11 3.37 -8.08 -4.29
CA TYR A 11 2.31 -7.66 -3.37
C TYR A 11 2.80 -7.60 -1.91
N ILE A 12 3.60 -8.58 -1.50
CA ILE A 12 4.20 -8.64 -0.17
C ILE A 12 5.50 -7.85 -0.18
N VAL A 13 5.68 -6.98 0.80
CA VAL A 13 6.93 -6.22 0.99
C VAL A 13 7.93 -7.11 1.74
N GLY A 14 8.68 -7.90 0.98
CA GLY A 14 9.68 -8.85 1.48
C GLY A 14 11.02 -8.23 1.85
N ALA A 15 11.85 -9.00 2.55
CA ALA A 15 13.20 -8.61 2.95
C ALA A 15 14.11 -8.29 1.75
N ASP A 16 13.98 -9.08 0.68
CA ASP A 16 14.69 -8.92 -0.59
C ASP A 16 14.49 -7.52 -1.19
N VAL A 17 13.25 -7.05 -1.25
CA VAL A 17 12.93 -5.70 -1.77
C VAL A 17 13.50 -4.62 -0.85
N LEU A 18 13.33 -4.76 0.46
CA LEU A 18 13.80 -3.78 1.43
C LEU A 18 15.34 -3.65 1.41
N ASP A 19 16.04 -4.78 1.33
CA ASP A 19 17.50 -4.83 1.38
C ASP A 19 18.12 -4.39 0.04
N TYR A 20 17.53 -4.80 -1.09
CA TYR A 20 17.99 -4.41 -2.43
C TYR A 20 17.93 -2.89 -2.64
N PHE A 21 16.80 -2.27 -2.27
CA PHE A 21 16.61 -0.83 -2.40
C PHE A 21 17.11 -0.02 -1.20
N LYS A 22 17.61 -0.68 -0.14
CA LYS A 22 18.08 -0.03 1.10
C LYS A 22 17.03 0.91 1.69
N ILE A 23 15.80 0.39 1.86
CA ILE A 23 14.63 1.17 2.28
C ILE A 23 14.71 1.56 3.76
N ASP A 24 14.63 2.86 4.05
CA ASP A 24 14.58 3.38 5.43
C ASP A 24 13.17 3.35 6.04
N PHE A 25 12.12 3.57 5.23
CA PHE A 25 10.73 3.63 5.68
C PHE A 25 9.76 3.06 4.66
N VAL A 26 8.69 2.42 5.14
CA VAL A 26 7.57 1.94 4.33
C VAL A 26 6.29 2.62 4.78
N CYS A 27 5.56 3.24 3.85
CA CYS A 27 4.34 4.00 4.15
C CYS A 27 3.11 3.38 3.49
N HIS A 28 1.99 3.36 4.21
CA HIS A 28 0.65 3.06 3.66
C HIS A 28 -0.36 4.12 4.10
N GLY A 29 -1.39 4.36 3.28
CA GLY A 29 -2.45 5.32 3.59
C GLY A 29 -3.32 4.86 4.76
N ALA A 30 -3.58 5.73 5.73
CA ALA A 30 -4.37 5.38 6.92
C ALA A 30 -5.89 5.22 6.67
N ARG A 31 -6.40 5.76 5.54
CA ARG A 31 -7.84 5.73 5.21
C ARG A 31 -8.29 4.53 4.41
N THR A 32 -7.36 3.80 3.81
CA THR A 32 -7.64 2.55 3.12
C THR A 32 -7.28 1.40 4.05
N GLY A 33 -8.14 0.39 4.13
CA GLY A 33 -7.77 -0.86 4.81
C GLY A 33 -6.52 -1.44 4.14
N ILE A 34 -5.65 -2.10 4.92
CA ILE A 34 -4.59 -2.90 4.34
C ILE A 34 -5.27 -4.03 3.57
N PRO A 35 -5.16 -4.09 2.24
CA PRO A 35 -5.80 -5.14 1.48
C PRO A 35 -5.14 -6.47 1.87
N ALA A 36 -5.95 -7.51 2.07
CA ALA A 36 -5.46 -8.88 2.23
C ALA A 36 -5.39 -9.52 0.83
N PRO A 37 -4.30 -10.25 0.50
CA PRO A 37 -4.09 -10.75 -0.85
C PRO A 37 -5.10 -11.84 -1.29
N SER A 38 -5.83 -12.47 -0.37
CA SER A 38 -7.01 -13.29 -0.67
C SER A 38 -7.74 -13.61 0.65
N LEU A 39 -9.00 -14.08 0.58
CA LEU A 39 -9.74 -14.58 1.74
C LEU A 39 -9.07 -15.79 2.45
N ASN A 40 -8.05 -16.42 1.83
CA ASN A 40 -7.54 -17.72 2.27
C ASN A 40 -6.16 -17.65 2.93
N ASP A 41 -5.34 -16.64 2.60
CA ASP A 41 -4.02 -16.43 3.21
C ASP A 41 -4.02 -15.07 3.90
N ASN A 42 -4.36 -15.08 5.19
CA ASN A 42 -4.50 -13.93 6.08
C ASN A 42 -3.14 -13.26 6.41
N GLN A 43 -2.21 -13.22 5.45
CA GLN A 43 -0.86 -12.70 5.61
C GLN A 43 -0.83 -11.20 5.38
N ASP A 44 -0.38 -10.47 6.40
CA ASP A 44 -0.13 -9.04 6.34
C ASP A 44 1.02 -8.74 5.35
N PRO A 45 0.76 -8.05 4.22
CA PRO A 45 1.79 -7.75 3.23
C PRO A 45 2.90 -6.84 3.77
N TYR A 46 2.68 -6.20 4.93
CA TYR A 46 3.63 -5.33 5.62
C TYR A 46 4.26 -5.98 6.85
N ALA A 47 4.13 -7.29 7.04
CA ALA A 47 4.66 -8.00 8.21
C ALA A 47 6.17 -7.75 8.41
N GLU A 48 6.97 -7.85 7.35
CA GLU A 48 8.42 -7.66 7.42
C GLU A 48 8.81 -6.19 7.74
N PRO A 49 8.28 -5.16 7.06
CA PRO A 49 8.48 -3.76 7.45
C PRO A 49 8.07 -3.44 8.89
N LYS A 50 6.96 -4.02 9.37
CA LYS A 50 6.49 -3.87 10.75
C LYS A 50 7.47 -4.52 11.73
N ARG A 51 7.93 -5.74 11.44
CA ARG A 51 8.94 -6.46 12.23
C ARG A 51 10.25 -5.67 12.34
N ARG A 52 10.65 -4.96 11.28
CA ARG A 52 11.82 -4.08 11.25
C ARG A 52 11.61 -2.71 11.92
N GLY A 53 10.38 -2.36 12.30
CA GLY A 53 10.07 -1.07 12.93
C GLY A 53 10.04 0.12 11.97
N ILE A 54 10.00 -0.11 10.65
CA ILE A 54 10.11 0.93 9.60
C ILE A 54 8.77 1.23 8.92
N PHE A 55 7.69 0.52 9.27
CA PHE A 55 6.34 0.76 8.74
C PHE A 55 5.67 1.99 9.37
N ARG A 56 5.02 2.82 8.57
CA ARG A 56 4.29 4.04 8.99
C ARG A 56 2.94 4.13 8.28
N LEU A 57 1.90 4.49 9.04
CA LEU A 57 0.61 4.89 8.47
C LEU A 57 0.60 6.39 8.27
N VAL A 58 0.16 6.84 7.09
CA VAL A 58 0.11 8.24 6.71
C VAL A 58 -1.33 8.65 6.41
N ASP A 59 -1.82 9.66 7.12
CA ASP A 59 -3.12 10.25 6.86
C ASP A 59 -3.05 11.28 5.72
N SER A 60 -3.66 10.95 4.57
CA SER A 60 -3.72 11.80 3.38
C SER A 60 -4.63 13.03 3.49
N ARG A 61 -5.46 13.10 4.54
CA ARG A 61 -6.62 14.02 4.69
C ARG A 61 -7.60 14.06 3.50
N ASN A 62 -7.64 13.00 2.69
CA ASN A 62 -8.52 12.86 1.53
C ASN A 62 -9.22 11.49 1.55
N ASP A 63 -10.53 11.49 1.32
CA ASP A 63 -11.41 10.32 1.33
C ASP A 63 -11.80 9.85 -0.07
N MET A 64 -11.26 10.43 -1.14
CA MET A 64 -11.45 9.99 -2.53
C MET A 64 -10.90 8.58 -2.72
N THR A 65 -11.71 7.69 -3.29
CA THR A 65 -11.33 6.32 -3.65
C THR A 65 -11.64 6.03 -5.12
N THR A 66 -11.12 4.92 -5.63
CA THR A 66 -11.43 4.46 -7.00
C THR A 66 -12.93 4.21 -7.16
N GLU A 67 -13.58 3.62 -6.15
CA GLU A 67 -15.01 3.34 -6.12
C GLU A 67 -15.82 4.64 -6.22
N LYS A 68 -15.46 5.67 -5.43
CA LYS A 68 -16.11 7.00 -5.52
C LYS A 68 -15.97 7.63 -6.90
N ILE A 69 -14.83 7.43 -7.58
CA ILE A 69 -14.65 7.93 -8.95
C ILE A 69 -15.58 7.18 -9.91
N VAL A 70 -15.70 5.86 -9.78
CA VAL A 70 -16.63 5.04 -10.58
C VAL A 70 -18.07 5.48 -10.36
N GLU A 71 -18.50 5.64 -9.11
CA GLU A 71 -19.83 6.12 -8.75
C GLU A 71 -20.14 7.48 -9.39
N ARG A 72 -19.22 8.45 -9.27
CA ARG A 72 -19.39 9.78 -9.88
C ARG A 72 -19.52 9.75 -11.39
N ILE A 73 -18.80 8.85 -12.07
CA ILE A 73 -18.91 8.67 -13.53
C ILE A 73 -20.27 8.09 -13.90
N ILE A 74 -20.79 7.13 -13.11
CA ILE A 74 -22.10 6.51 -13.34
C ILE A 74 -23.23 7.51 -13.09
N GLU A 75 -23.15 8.32 -12.04
CA GLU A 75 -24.17 9.32 -11.68
C GLU A 75 -24.34 10.43 -12.73
N HIS A 76 -23.29 10.76 -13.48
CA HIS A 76 -23.30 11.80 -14.51
C HIS A 76 -23.42 11.22 -15.93
N ARG A 77 -23.85 9.96 -16.06
CA ARG A 77 -24.03 9.27 -17.36
C ARG A 77 -25.46 9.32 -17.87
#